data_AF-A0A2W6E4R2-F1
#
_entry.id   AF-A0A2W6E4R2-F1
#
_cell.length_a   1.000
_cell.length_b   1.000
_cell.length_c   1.000
_cell.angle_alpha   90.00
_cell.angle_beta   90.00
_cell.angle_gamma   90.00
#
_symmetry.space_group_name_H-M   'P 1'
#
loop_
_entity.id
_entity.type
_entity.pdbx_description
1 polymer ?
#
loop_
_entity_poly.entity_id
_entity_poly.type
_entity_poly.pdbx_seq_one_letter_code
_entity_poly.pdbx_strand_id
1 'polypeptide(L)'
;MGMTDTRAATEYRIPAAQLRIGDLVNTSPGEDDWQQVVGVYLKAADAKSDEVRNLVAALGERYVAVQLTDIAPVDSGVYFAEGLAMMYGVDDGADQDVTEVISQEDGVRTYLYTKFELVSVRSVAS
;
A
#
# COMPACT_ATOMS: atom_id res chain seq x y z
N MET A 1 -4.59 -12.89 -29.08
CA MET A 1 -5.11 -13.32 -27.76
C MET A 1 -3.94 -13.91 -27.00
N GLY A 2 -3.16 -13.06 -26.32
CA GLY A 2 -2.00 -13.48 -25.54
C GLY A 2 -2.31 -13.31 -24.08
N MET A 3 -2.30 -14.44 -23.36
CA MET A 3 -2.23 -14.63 -21.90
C MET A 3 -2.33 -13.37 -21.04
N THR A 4 -3.45 -13.23 -20.32
CA THR A 4 -3.49 -12.50 -19.04
C THR A 4 -2.36 -13.04 -18.18
N ASP A 5 -1.36 -12.22 -17.87
CA ASP A 5 -0.32 -12.61 -16.93
C ASP A 5 -0.99 -12.90 -15.58
N THR A 6 -0.94 -14.15 -15.11
CA THR A 6 -1.49 -14.56 -13.82
C THR A 6 -0.78 -13.89 -12.63
N ARG A 7 0.37 -13.24 -12.86
CA ARG A 7 1.10 -12.40 -11.89
C ARG A 7 0.57 -10.96 -11.82
N ALA A 8 -0.25 -10.54 -12.78
CA ALA A 8 -1.03 -9.31 -12.62
C ALA A 8 -2.04 -9.57 -11.51
N ALA A 9 -1.63 -9.36 -10.26
CA ALA A 9 -2.46 -9.45 -9.08
C ALA A 9 -3.77 -8.74 -9.40
N THR A 10 -4.88 -9.49 -9.32
CA THR A 10 -6.20 -8.94 -9.68
C THR A 10 -6.39 -7.69 -8.85
N GLU A 11 -6.53 -6.55 -9.51
CA GLU A 11 -6.90 -5.33 -8.81
C GLU A 11 -8.32 -5.52 -8.30
N TYR A 12 -8.49 -5.36 -6.99
CA TYR A 12 -9.81 -5.39 -6.40
C TYR A 12 -9.92 -4.27 -5.38
N ARG A 13 -11.15 -4.00 -4.95
CA ARG A 13 -11.43 -2.94 -3.98
C ARG A 13 -11.89 -3.55 -2.67
N ILE A 14 -11.31 -3.08 -1.58
CA ILE A 14 -11.71 -3.45 -0.22
C ILE A 14 -12.06 -2.21 0.59
N PRO A 15 -12.89 -2.34 1.63
CA PRO A 15 -13.02 -1.31 2.65
C PRO A 15 -11.66 -1.00 3.28
N ALA A 16 -11.33 0.27 3.49
CA ALA A 16 -10.07 0.69 4.09
C ALA A 16 -9.81 0.06 5.48
N ALA A 17 -10.88 -0.25 6.23
CA ALA A 17 -10.76 -0.96 7.51
C ALA A 17 -10.25 -2.42 7.39
N GLN A 18 -10.18 -2.98 6.17
CA GLN A 18 -9.68 -4.33 5.91
C GLN A 18 -8.25 -4.35 5.39
N LEU A 19 -7.62 -3.18 5.20
CA LEU A 19 -6.21 -3.07 4.82
C LEU A 19 -5.32 -3.77 5.83
N ARG A 20 -4.23 -4.34 5.33
CA ARG A 20 -3.21 -5.03 6.10
C ARG A 20 -1.85 -4.47 5.76
N ILE A 21 -0.93 -4.55 6.74
CA ILE A 21 0.49 -4.28 6.49
C ILE A 21 0.96 -5.21 5.36
N GLY A 22 1.60 -4.64 4.35
CA GLY A 22 2.05 -5.33 3.14
C GLY A 22 1.14 -5.16 1.92
N ASP A 23 -0.13 -4.75 2.09
CA ASP A 23 -1.00 -4.45 0.96
C ASP A 23 -0.42 -3.28 0.13
N LEU A 24 -0.57 -3.31 -1.19
CA LEU A 24 -0.33 -2.12 -2.02
C LEU A 24 -1.63 -1.39 -2.27
N VAL A 25 -1.62 -0.08 -2.09
CA VAL A 25 -2.74 0.81 -2.32
C VAL A 25 -2.37 1.75 -3.46
N ASN A 26 -3.29 1.92 -4.42
CA ASN A 26 -3.18 2.97 -5.41
C ASN A 26 -3.81 4.26 -4.87
N THR A 27 -2.98 5.28 -4.62
CA THR A 27 -3.43 6.58 -4.10
C THR A 27 -3.92 7.55 -5.18
N SER A 28 -3.64 7.24 -6.46
CA SER A 28 -4.00 8.04 -7.63
C SER A 28 -4.67 7.15 -8.69
N PRO A 29 -5.96 6.76 -8.52
CA PRO A 29 -6.61 5.81 -9.41
C PRO A 29 -6.57 6.25 -10.88
N GLY A 30 -5.99 5.41 -11.74
CA GLY A 30 -5.73 5.72 -13.16
C GLY A 30 -4.26 6.04 -13.46
N GLU A 31 -3.45 6.23 -12.43
CA GLU A 31 -1.99 6.25 -12.47
C GLU A 31 -1.48 4.95 -11.84
N ASP A 32 -0.34 4.42 -12.30
CA ASP A 32 0.28 3.22 -11.71
C ASP A 32 1.11 3.55 -10.45
N ASP A 33 0.57 4.43 -9.60
CA ASP A 33 1.20 4.90 -8.37
C ASP A 33 0.80 4.01 -7.17
N TRP A 34 1.60 2.98 -6.91
CA TRP A 34 1.35 1.98 -5.88
C TRP A 34 2.23 2.19 -4.65
N GLN A 35 1.62 2.30 -3.48
CA GLN A 35 2.31 2.49 -2.20
C GLN A 35 2.02 1.33 -1.25
N GLN A 36 3.03 0.90 -0.49
CA GLN A 36 2.88 -0.20 0.46
C GLN A 36 2.33 0.29 1.80
N VAL A 37 1.38 -0.45 2.35
CA VAL A 37 0.89 -0.24 3.71
C VAL A 37 1.92 -0.72 4.72
N VAL A 38 2.39 0.19 5.58
CA VAL A 38 3.32 -0.10 6.68
C VAL A 38 2.67 -0.01 8.05
N GLY A 39 1.46 0.58 8.12
CA GLY A 39 0.67 0.63 9.35
C GLY A 39 -0.81 0.86 9.08
N VAL A 40 -1.66 0.22 9.88
CA VAL A 40 -3.13 0.40 9.84
C VAL A 40 -3.62 0.56 11.28
N TYR A 41 -4.30 1.68 11.56
CA TYR A 41 -4.70 2.05 12.90
C TYR A 41 -6.20 2.29 12.96
N LEU A 42 -6.92 1.30 13.51
CA LEU A 42 -8.35 1.33 13.72
C LEU A 42 -8.72 1.93 15.09
N LYS A 43 -7.81 1.78 16.06
CA LYS A 43 -7.95 2.26 17.43
C LYS A 43 -6.63 2.85 17.90
N ALA A 44 -6.70 3.81 18.83
CA ALA A 44 -5.51 4.48 19.36
C ALA A 44 -4.52 3.49 20.02
N ALA A 45 -5.02 2.39 20.60
CA ALA A 45 -4.18 1.34 21.18
C ALA A 45 -3.28 0.62 20.16
N ASP A 46 -3.62 0.67 18.88
CA ASP A 46 -2.86 0.02 17.80
C ASP A 46 -1.64 0.87 17.39
N ALA A 47 -1.61 2.15 17.79
CA ALA A 47 -0.59 3.11 17.39
C ALA A 47 0.66 3.05 18.28
N LYS A 48 1.83 2.91 17.63
CA LYS A 48 3.13 2.85 18.31
C LYS A 48 3.69 4.23 18.68
N SER A 49 3.40 5.28 17.91
CA SER A 49 3.81 6.65 18.23
C SER A 49 2.70 7.44 18.94
N ASP A 50 3.09 8.36 19.81
CA ASP A 50 2.16 9.23 20.54
C ASP A 50 1.38 10.15 19.59
N GLU A 51 2.01 10.59 18.50
CA GLU A 51 1.40 11.40 17.46
C GLU A 51 0.24 10.66 16.77
N VAL A 52 0.50 9.46 16.25
CA VAL A 52 -0.53 8.65 15.57
C VAL A 52 -1.62 8.24 16.56
N ARG A 53 -1.25 7.96 17.82
CA ARG A 53 -2.21 7.65 18.88
C ARG A 53 -3.18 8.81 19.12
N ASN A 54 -2.66 10.02 19.23
CA ASN A 54 -3.48 11.23 19.43
C ASN A 54 -4.37 11.52 18.22
N LEU A 55 -3.84 11.34 17.01
CA LEU A 55 -4.62 11.47 15.77
C LEU A 55 -5.79 10.48 15.75
N VAL A 56 -5.52 9.18 15.96
CA VAL A 56 -6.55 8.14 15.92
C VAL A 56 -7.59 8.33 17.01
N ALA A 57 -7.19 8.81 18.20
CA ALA A 57 -8.13 9.16 19.26
C ALA A 57 -9.06 10.32 18.86
N ALA A 58 -8.56 11.31 18.12
CA ALA A 58 -9.32 12.49 17.71
C ALA A 58 -10.30 12.23 16.55
N LEU A 59 -10.03 11.25 15.69
CA LEU A 59 -10.86 10.96 14.51
C LEU A 59 -12.22 10.31 14.86
N GLY A 60 -12.34 9.74 16.05
CA GLY A 60 -13.48 8.90 16.42
C GLY A 60 -13.53 7.62 15.59
N GLU A 61 -14.43 6.70 15.94
CA GLU A 61 -14.51 5.37 15.31
C GLU A 61 -15.00 5.39 13.85
N ARG A 62 -14.95 6.52 13.14
CA ARG A 62 -15.43 6.66 11.77
C ARG A 62 -14.32 6.52 10.72
N TYR A 63 -13.09 6.82 11.09
CA TYR A 63 -11.94 6.82 10.18
C TYR A 63 -10.96 5.70 10.52
N VAL A 64 -10.06 5.46 9.58
CA VAL A 64 -8.89 4.59 9.71
C VAL A 64 -7.69 5.42 9.29
N ALA A 65 -6.67 5.47 10.15
CA ALA A 65 -5.39 6.05 9.78
C ALA A 65 -4.51 4.94 9.19
N VAL A 66 -3.95 5.19 8.01
CA VAL A 66 -3.11 4.24 7.29
C VAL A 66 -1.78 4.93 6.99
N GLN A 67 -0.69 4.26 7.31
CA GLN A 67 0.65 4.71 6.93
C GLN A 67 1.07 3.97 5.68
N LEU A 68 1.40 4.74 4.65
CA LEU A 68 1.88 4.26 3.36
C LEU A 68 3.33 4.70 3.16
N THR A 69 4.11 3.87 2.47
CA THR A 69 5.45 4.23 2.03
C THR A 69 5.39 5.38 1.02
N ASP A 70 6.24 6.38 1.19
CA ASP A 70 6.56 7.40 0.17
C ASP A 70 7.60 6.80 -0.80
N ILE A 71 7.21 5.71 -1.47
CA ILE A 71 8.00 5.19 -2.60
C ILE A 71 7.74 6.17 -3.73
N ALA A 72 8.81 6.68 -4.36
CA ALA A 72 8.67 7.45 -5.58
C ALA A 72 7.84 6.64 -6.58
N PRO A 73 6.91 7.25 -7.33
CA PRO A 73 6.06 6.53 -8.28
C PRO A 73 6.92 5.55 -9.07
N VAL A 74 6.68 4.26 -8.89
CA VAL A 74 7.41 3.25 -9.65
C VAL A 74 6.83 3.29 -11.04
N ASP A 75 7.58 3.90 -11.98
CA ASP A 75 7.21 4.02 -13.40
C ASP A 75 7.01 2.65 -14.09
N SER A 76 7.31 1.56 -13.38
CA SER A 76 7.21 0.17 -13.83
C SER A 76 6.09 -0.54 -13.08
N GLY A 77 5.31 -1.34 -13.80
CA GLY A 77 4.28 -2.14 -13.14
C GLY A 77 4.89 -3.05 -12.06
N VAL A 78 4.23 -3.11 -10.91
CA VAL A 78 4.66 -3.96 -9.78
C VAL A 78 3.82 -5.23 -9.76
N TYR A 79 4.48 -6.37 -9.56
CA TYR A 79 3.87 -7.66 -9.31
C TYR A 79 4.47 -8.32 -8.06
N PHE A 80 3.88 -9.42 -7.61
CA PHE A 80 4.34 -10.11 -6.41
C PHE A 80 4.79 -11.53 -6.71
N ALA A 81 5.95 -11.90 -6.18
CA ALA A 81 6.48 -13.26 -6.19
C ALA A 81 7.19 -13.54 -4.87
N GLU A 82 6.97 -14.73 -4.31
CA GLU A 82 7.69 -15.21 -3.11
C GLU A 82 7.64 -14.29 -1.87
N GLY A 83 6.54 -13.53 -1.71
CA GLY A 83 6.36 -12.59 -0.60
C GLY A 83 7.12 -11.27 -0.76
N LEU A 84 7.71 -11.02 -1.93
CA LEU A 84 8.43 -9.81 -2.28
C LEU A 84 7.68 -9.03 -3.37
N ALA A 85 7.66 -7.70 -3.22
CA ALA A 85 7.23 -6.80 -4.28
C ALA A 85 8.33 -6.75 -5.35
N MET A 86 7.96 -7.03 -6.59
CA MET A 86 8.84 -7.06 -7.76
C MET A 86 8.39 -5.99 -8.75
N MET A 87 9.33 -5.18 -9.23
CA MET A 87 9.12 -4.30 -10.38
C MET A 87 9.35 -5.10 -11.66
N TYR A 88 8.47 -4.96 -12.64
CA TYR A 88 8.76 -5.45 -13.99
C TYR A 88 10.05 -4.80 -14.50
N GLY A 89 10.95 -5.61 -15.03
CA GLY A 89 12.08 -5.08 -15.77
C GLY A 89 11.61 -4.23 -16.96
N VAL A 90 12.08 -3.00 -17.05
CA VAL A 90 11.88 -2.14 -18.23
C VAL A 90 12.91 -2.50 -19.29
N ASP A 91 12.52 -2.51 -20.58
CA ASP A 91 13.40 -2.73 -21.73
C ASP A 91 14.30 -3.98 -21.63
N ASP A 92 13.67 -5.16 -21.50
CA ASP A 92 14.34 -6.48 -21.39
C ASP A 92 15.24 -6.63 -20.14
N GLY A 93 15.10 -5.73 -19.15
CA GLY A 93 15.71 -5.86 -17.84
C GLY A 93 15.18 -7.06 -17.04
N ALA A 94 15.97 -7.53 -16.08
CA ALA A 94 15.48 -8.48 -15.08
C ALA A 94 14.50 -7.78 -14.13
N ASP A 95 13.51 -8.51 -13.65
CA ASP A 95 12.63 -8.05 -12.58
C ASP A 95 13.47 -7.72 -11.34
N GLN A 96 13.16 -6.60 -10.69
CA GLN A 96 13.93 -6.11 -9.55
C GLN A 96 13.05 -6.09 -8.31
N ASP A 97 13.61 -6.52 -7.18
CA ASP A 97 12.96 -6.31 -5.89
C ASP A 97 12.73 -4.81 -5.68
N VAL A 98 11.59 -4.44 -5.12
CA VAL A 98 11.35 -3.07 -4.64
C VAL A 98 12.20 -2.85 -3.38
N THR A 99 13.49 -2.56 -3.54
CA THR A 99 14.47 -2.39 -2.43
C THR A 99 14.84 -0.94 -2.14
N GLU A 100 14.64 -0.04 -3.11
CA GLU A 100 14.90 1.40 -3.02
C GLU A 100 13.51 2.09 -3.03
N VAL A 101 13.04 2.90 -2.07
CA VAL A 101 13.62 3.61 -0.94
C VAL A 101 12.48 3.78 0.08
N ILE A 102 12.49 3.04 1.19
CA ILE A 102 11.75 3.46 2.38
C ILE A 102 12.74 4.30 3.18
N SER A 103 12.72 5.63 3.04
CA SER A 103 13.41 6.47 4.01
C SER A 103 12.77 6.19 5.37
N GLN A 104 13.51 5.54 6.28
CA GLN A 104 12.97 5.07 7.56
C GLN A 104 12.46 6.22 8.44
N GLU A 105 12.89 7.46 8.18
CA GLU A 105 12.47 8.65 8.95
C GLU A 105 11.67 9.68 8.13
N ASP A 106 11.86 9.76 6.80
CA ASP A 106 11.19 10.79 5.95
C ASP A 106 10.24 10.21 4.88
N GLY A 107 10.11 8.88 4.77
CA GLY A 107 9.46 8.20 3.65
C GLY A 107 8.13 7.54 3.98
N VAL A 108 7.36 8.08 4.93
CA VAL A 108 6.05 7.51 5.32
C VAL A 108 5.01 8.62 5.44
N ARG A 109 3.90 8.47 4.72
CA ARG A 109 2.77 9.40 4.77
C ARG A 109 1.58 8.76 5.47
N THR A 110 0.88 9.58 6.26
CA THR A 110 -0.34 9.14 6.95
C THR A 110 -1.56 9.61 6.16
N TYR A 111 -2.37 8.66 5.73
CA TYR A 111 -3.64 8.88 5.03
C TYR A 111 -4.81 8.60 5.97
N LEU A 112 -5.90 9.33 5.75
CA LEU A 112 -7.15 9.18 6.48
C LEU A 112 -8.23 8.71 5.52
N TYR A 113 -8.72 7.50 5.76
CA TYR A 113 -9.84 6.94 5.02
C TYR A 113 -11.05 6.82 5.93
N THR A 114 -12.26 6.92 5.37
CA THR A 114 -13.43 6.44 6.11
C THR A 114 -13.40 4.91 6.19
N LYS A 115 -13.92 4.31 7.28
CA LYS A 115 -13.86 2.84 7.47
C LYS A 115 -14.38 2.01 6.28
N PHE A 116 -15.36 2.54 5.58
CA PHE A 116 -16.03 1.87 4.46
C PHE A 116 -15.58 2.40 3.10
N GLU A 117 -14.58 3.28 3.06
CA GLU A 117 -14.02 3.76 1.82
C GLU A 117 -13.40 2.61 1.04
N LEU A 118 -13.75 2.52 -0.25
CA LEU A 118 -13.22 1.47 -1.11
C LEU A 118 -11.89 1.90 -1.70
N VAL A 119 -10.82 1.27 -1.26
CA VAL A 119 -9.45 1.47 -1.76
C VAL A 119 -9.09 0.40 -2.77
N SER A 120 -8.43 0.79 -3.86
CA SER A 120 -7.89 -0.14 -4.85
C SER A 120 -6.63 -0.78 -4.31
N VAL A 121 -6.63 -2.11 -4.23
CA VAL A 121 -5.55 -2.88 -3.63
C VAL A 121 -5.04 -3.97 -4.56
N ARG A 122 -3.75 -4.27 -4.42
CA ARG A 122 -3.15 -5.54 -4.85
C ARG A 122 -2.66 -6.26 -3.58
N SER A 123 -3.20 -7.45 -3.34
CA SER A 123 -2.79 -8.28 -2.21
C SER A 123 -1.55 -9.08 -2.52
N VAL A 124 -0.70 -9.21 -1.49
CA VAL A 124 0.27 -10.29 -1.41
C VAL A 124 -0.46 -11.57 -1.02
N ALA A 125 -0.66 -12.47 -1.98
CA ALA A 125 -1.13 -13.81 -1.66
C ALA A 125 -0.14 -14.44 -0.65
N SER A 126 -0.71 -14.99 0.43
CA SER A 126 0.02 -15.67 1.51
C SER A 126 0.63 -16.98 1.05
#